data_AF-A0A973NNH3-F1
#
_entry.id   AF-A0A973NNH3-F1
#
_cell.length_a   1.000
_cell.length_b   1.000
_cell.length_c   1.000
_cell.angle_alpha   90.00
_cell.angle_beta   90.00
_cell.angle_gamma   90.00
#
_symmetry.space_group_name_H-M   'P 1'
#
loop_
_entity.id
_entity.type
_entity.pdbx_description
1 polymer ?
#
loop_
_entity_poly.entity_id
_entity_poly.type
_entity_poly.pdbx_seq_one_letter_code
_entity_poly.pdbx_strand_id
1 'polypeptide(L)'
;MNRICLLIATSAAAAALASCATKPVSAPGTRASVEVGPPLKADAWKAVATAEDEDRIARLGLAWQEALTEAGKNNSAEIRREGKLLLPRSGLPRPEPTPGSYNCRLIKLGKATPKTRAYETFRPFFCYVEIEDDLLTIVKQTGSQRPAGRLWNDDDNRRLIFLGSLALADETAPLAYGDDPRRNMAGVLERIGPFRWRLVIPWPQSTSKLDVIELTPVDFTQQPQ
;
A
#
# COMPACT_ATOMS: atom_id res chain seq x y z
N MET A 1 -22.06 73.58 13.81
CA MET A 1 -23.31 73.71 14.63
C MET A 1 -23.79 72.30 14.92
N ASN A 2 -24.16 71.83 16.11
CA ASN A 2 -24.31 72.38 17.46
C ASN A 2 -24.27 71.14 18.39
N ARG A 3 -23.29 71.04 19.30
CA ARG A 3 -23.45 71.09 20.78
C ARG A 3 -24.53 70.20 21.44
N ILE A 4 -24.02 69.22 22.22
CA ILE A 4 -24.26 68.99 23.68
C ILE A 4 -25.68 68.53 24.10
N CYS A 5 -25.80 67.36 24.76
CA CYS A 5 -26.04 67.30 26.22
C CYS A 5 -26.01 65.87 26.78
N LEU A 6 -25.44 65.79 27.97
CA LEU A 6 -25.27 64.69 28.93
C LEU A 6 -26.62 64.16 29.45
N LEU A 7 -26.66 62.93 30.01
CA LEU A 7 -27.12 62.63 31.40
C LEU A 7 -27.39 61.12 31.63
N ILE A 8 -26.59 60.55 32.55
CA ILE A 8 -26.94 59.71 33.72
C ILE A 8 -27.53 58.29 33.55
N ALA A 9 -26.67 57.33 33.91
CA ALA A 9 -26.83 56.11 34.72
C ALA A 9 -28.21 55.52 35.04
N THR A 10 -28.32 54.20 34.90
CA THR A 10 -28.93 53.31 35.92
C THR A 10 -28.48 51.86 35.70
N SER A 11 -27.94 51.26 36.77
CA SER A 11 -27.56 49.85 36.85
C SER A 11 -28.80 48.97 37.00
N ALA A 12 -28.87 47.85 36.27
CA ALA A 12 -29.75 46.73 36.60
C ALA A 12 -28.99 45.42 36.37
N ALA A 13 -28.60 44.79 37.48
CA ALA A 13 -28.00 43.48 37.52
C ALA A 13 -29.03 42.41 37.11
N ALA A 14 -28.79 41.75 35.98
CA ALA A 14 -29.56 40.58 35.58
C ALA A 14 -28.88 39.32 36.13
N ALA A 15 -29.53 38.67 37.10
CA ALA A 15 -29.11 37.40 37.66
C ALA A 15 -29.09 36.31 36.56
N ALA A 16 -27.91 35.77 36.26
CA ALA A 16 -27.76 34.60 35.43
C ALA A 16 -28.18 33.35 36.24
N LEU A 17 -29.40 32.87 36.02
CA LEU A 17 -29.83 31.57 36.51
C LEU A 17 -29.04 30.48 35.77
N ALA A 18 -28.06 29.89 36.46
CA ALA A 18 -27.39 28.68 36.03
C ALA A 18 -28.40 27.51 36.04
N SER A 19 -28.90 27.12 34.87
CA SER A 19 -29.64 25.87 34.72
C SER A 19 -28.64 24.73 34.58
N CYS A 20 -28.52 23.91 35.62
CA CYS A 20 -27.86 22.61 35.55
C CYS A 20 -28.68 21.70 34.62
N ALA A 21 -28.27 21.57 33.36
CA ALA A 21 -28.82 20.57 32.46
C ALA A 21 -28.47 19.17 32.99
N THR A 22 -29.47 18.50 33.57
CA THR A 22 -29.37 17.11 34.01
C THR A 22 -29.22 16.24 32.77
N LYS A 23 -28.13 15.45 32.67
CA LYS A 23 -27.97 14.44 31.60
C LYS A 23 -29.17 13.49 31.64
N PRO A 24 -29.88 13.25 30.53
CA PRO A 24 -30.97 12.27 30.51
C PRO A 24 -30.40 10.88 30.83
N VAL A 25 -30.96 10.25 31.86
CA VAL A 25 -30.68 8.86 32.22
C VAL A 25 -31.19 7.99 31.07
N SER A 26 -30.30 7.25 30.43
CA SER A 26 -30.68 6.29 29.37
C SER A 26 -31.62 5.24 29.95
N ALA A 27 -32.67 4.90 29.20
CA ALA A 27 -33.69 3.95 29.64
C ALA A 27 -33.06 2.59 30.02
N PRO A 28 -33.47 1.98 31.16
CA PRO A 28 -33.01 0.65 31.53
C PRO A 28 -33.41 -0.36 30.44
N GLY A 29 -32.42 -1.00 29.82
CA GLY A 29 -32.65 -2.03 28.79
C GLY A 29 -32.09 -1.72 27.40
N THR A 30 -31.60 -0.51 27.15
CA THR A 30 -30.90 -0.22 25.88
C THR A 30 -29.49 -0.78 25.93
N ARG A 31 -29.33 -2.08 25.65
CA ARG A 31 -28.00 -2.64 25.37
C ARG A 31 -27.61 -2.21 23.97
N ALA A 32 -26.48 -1.52 23.85
CA ALA A 32 -25.84 -1.33 22.55
C ALA A 32 -25.59 -2.72 21.96
N SER A 33 -26.28 -3.05 20.88
CA SER A 33 -25.97 -4.23 20.09
C SER A 33 -24.97 -3.81 19.02
N VAL A 34 -23.84 -4.52 18.97
CA VAL A 34 -22.90 -4.38 17.86
C VAL A 34 -23.40 -5.32 16.78
N GLU A 35 -24.04 -4.76 15.75
CA GLU A 35 -24.35 -5.51 14.54
C GLU A 35 -23.04 -5.71 13.77
N VAL A 36 -22.55 -6.95 13.74
CA VAL A 36 -21.37 -7.32 12.94
C VAL A 36 -21.83 -7.41 11.49
N GLY A 37 -21.34 -6.48 10.65
CA GLY A 37 -21.58 -6.51 9.21
C GLY A 37 -21.01 -7.78 8.56
N PRO A 38 -21.29 -8.03 7.26
CA PRO A 38 -20.67 -9.14 6.55
C PRO A 38 -19.14 -9.05 6.62
N PRO A 39 -18.43 -10.19 6.65
CA PRO A 39 -16.97 -10.19 6.70
C PRO A 39 -16.39 -9.46 5.50
N LEU A 40 -15.35 -8.68 5.76
CA LEU A 40 -14.64 -7.93 4.73
C LEU A 40 -13.72 -8.88 3.95
N LYS A 41 -13.45 -8.56 2.68
CA LYS A 41 -12.47 -9.34 1.91
C LYS A 41 -11.08 -9.21 2.55
N ALA A 42 -10.81 -8.05 3.13
CA ALA A 42 -9.55 -7.78 3.82
C ALA A 42 -9.31 -8.67 5.05
N ASP A 43 -10.36 -9.21 5.67
CA ASP A 43 -10.22 -10.05 6.88
C ASP A 43 -9.37 -11.30 6.61
N ALA A 44 -9.45 -11.85 5.39
CA ALA A 44 -8.69 -13.04 5.00
C ALA A 44 -7.17 -12.82 5.01
N TRP A 45 -6.69 -11.71 4.44
CA TRP A 45 -5.25 -11.44 4.40
C TRP A 45 -4.73 -10.92 5.74
N LYS A 46 -5.54 -10.18 6.49
CA LYS A 46 -5.18 -9.71 7.84
C LYS A 46 -5.06 -10.85 8.85
N ALA A 47 -5.81 -11.93 8.67
CA ALA A 47 -5.63 -13.14 9.48
C ALA A 47 -4.26 -13.82 9.28
N VAL A 48 -3.56 -13.51 8.18
CA VAL A 48 -2.25 -14.06 7.84
C VAL A 48 -1.12 -13.04 8.06
N ALA A 49 -1.37 -11.76 7.77
CA ALA A 49 -0.38 -10.70 7.84
C ALA A 49 0.14 -10.44 9.26
N THR A 50 1.40 -10.01 9.39
CA THR A 50 1.89 -9.46 10.66
C THR A 50 1.42 -8.03 10.85
N ALA A 51 1.48 -7.52 12.09
CA ALA A 51 1.17 -6.13 12.39
C ALA A 51 2.06 -5.13 11.60
N GLU A 52 3.32 -5.49 11.37
CA GLU A 52 4.25 -4.69 10.55
C GLU A 52 3.87 -4.70 9.07
N ASP A 53 3.33 -5.81 8.56
CA ASP A 53 2.81 -5.89 7.19
C ASP A 53 1.57 -4.99 7.04
N GLU A 54 0.62 -5.07 7.97
CA GLU A 54 -0.55 -4.18 7.99
C GLU A 54 -0.16 -2.70 8.03
N ASP A 55 0.78 -2.33 8.91
CA ASP A 55 1.29 -0.97 9.01
C ASP A 55 1.98 -0.51 7.71
N ARG A 56 2.79 -1.37 7.09
CA ARG A 56 3.40 -1.09 5.78
C ARG A 56 2.36 -0.80 4.70
N ILE A 57 1.31 -1.62 4.62
CA ILE A 57 0.21 -1.44 3.64
C ILE A 57 -0.57 -0.16 3.94
N ALA A 58 -0.88 0.12 5.21
CA ALA A 58 -1.59 1.34 5.62
C ALA A 58 -0.80 2.62 5.29
N ARG A 59 0.53 2.57 5.42
CA ARG A 59 1.42 3.71 5.14
C ARG A 59 1.96 3.75 3.70
N LEU A 60 1.41 2.96 2.77
CA LEU A 60 1.87 2.92 1.38
C LEU A 60 1.91 4.31 0.72
N GLY A 61 0.95 5.19 1.01
CA GLY A 61 0.92 6.55 0.50
C GLY A 61 2.12 7.40 0.95
N LEU A 62 2.58 7.20 2.19
CA LEU A 62 3.78 7.84 2.72
C LEU A 62 5.04 7.30 2.02
N ALA A 63 5.13 5.98 1.80
CA ALA A 63 6.24 5.38 1.07
C ALA A 63 6.38 5.97 -0.34
N TRP A 64 5.26 6.11 -1.08
CA TRP A 64 5.23 6.81 -2.37
C TRP A 64 5.74 8.25 -2.27
N GLN A 65 5.24 9.02 -1.31
CA GLN A 65 5.63 10.42 -1.13
C GLN A 65 7.12 10.56 -0.85
N GLU A 66 7.65 9.82 0.13
CA GLU A 66 9.06 9.88 0.52
C GLU A 66 9.98 9.43 -0.62
N ALA A 67 9.62 8.33 -1.28
CA ALA A 67 10.43 7.74 -2.34
C ALA A 67 10.49 8.65 -3.58
N LEU A 68 9.35 9.18 -4.03
CA LEU A 68 9.31 10.09 -5.18
C LEU A 68 9.93 11.45 -4.88
N THR A 69 9.75 11.98 -3.67
CA THR A 69 10.38 13.24 -3.26
C THR A 69 11.89 13.14 -3.33
N GLU A 70 12.45 12.03 -2.85
CA GLU A 70 13.89 11.84 -2.82
C GLU A 70 14.47 11.51 -4.21
N ALA A 71 13.83 10.59 -4.95
CA ALA A 71 14.22 10.21 -6.29
C ALA A 71 14.12 11.39 -7.28
N GLY A 72 13.07 12.21 -7.14
CA GLY A 72 12.77 13.32 -8.03
C GLY A 72 13.77 14.47 -7.99
N LYS A 73 14.59 14.60 -6.94
CA LYS A 73 15.61 15.66 -6.81
C LYS A 73 16.58 15.67 -7.99
N ASN A 74 16.98 14.49 -8.45
CA ASN A 74 17.97 14.35 -9.53
C ASN A 74 17.43 13.58 -10.74
N ASN A 75 16.32 12.83 -10.61
CA ASN A 75 15.85 11.90 -11.65
C ASN A 75 14.39 12.16 -12.07
N SER A 76 13.96 13.43 -12.06
CA SER A 76 12.58 13.81 -12.39
C SER A 76 12.19 13.50 -13.84
N ALA A 77 13.12 13.53 -14.78
CA ALA A 77 12.86 13.19 -16.18
C ALA A 77 12.64 11.69 -16.35
N GLU A 78 13.49 10.86 -15.72
CA GLU A 78 13.39 9.40 -15.67
C GLU A 78 12.06 8.98 -15.07
N ILE A 79 11.70 9.53 -13.91
CA ILE A 79 10.44 9.22 -13.23
C ILE A 79 9.22 9.59 -14.09
N ARG A 80 9.24 10.75 -14.77
CA ARG A 80 8.14 11.14 -15.65
C ARG A 80 7.97 10.20 -16.84
N ARG A 81 9.07 9.65 -17.39
CA ARG A 81 9.01 8.69 -18.51
C ARG A 81 8.32 7.38 -18.14
N GLU A 82 8.33 6.98 -16.88
CA GLU A 82 7.66 5.76 -16.41
C GLU A 82 6.12 5.88 -16.40
N GLY A 83 5.60 7.11 -16.44
CA GLY A 83 4.17 7.39 -16.55
C GLY A 83 3.35 6.71 -15.44
N LYS A 84 2.32 5.95 -15.83
CA LYS A 84 1.42 5.26 -14.88
C LYS A 84 2.14 4.29 -13.94
N LEU A 85 3.33 3.79 -14.30
CA LEU A 85 4.09 2.89 -13.44
C LEU A 85 4.52 3.56 -12.14
N LEU A 86 4.96 4.82 -12.19
CA LEU A 86 5.40 5.59 -11.04
C LEU A 86 4.44 6.71 -10.62
N LEU A 87 3.24 6.74 -11.20
CA LEU A 87 2.16 7.64 -10.79
C LEU A 87 1.33 6.98 -9.68
N PRO A 88 1.32 7.49 -8.44
CA PRO A 88 0.51 6.94 -7.35
C PRO A 88 -0.98 6.90 -7.70
N ARG A 89 -1.74 5.97 -7.10
CA ARG A 89 -3.20 5.83 -7.28
C ARG A 89 -3.63 5.62 -8.75
N SER A 90 -2.84 4.87 -9.52
CA SER A 90 -3.13 4.51 -10.91
C SER A 90 -3.81 3.15 -11.07
N GLY A 91 -4.15 2.48 -9.96
CA GLY A 91 -4.83 1.18 -9.96
C GLY A 91 -6.20 1.23 -10.62
N LEU A 92 -6.47 0.22 -11.44
CA LEU A 92 -7.71 0.01 -12.18
C LEU A 92 -8.49 -1.17 -11.60
N PRO A 93 -9.82 -1.19 -11.74
CA PRO A 93 -10.63 -2.34 -11.36
C PRO A 93 -10.21 -3.63 -12.10
N ARG A 94 -10.53 -4.78 -11.49
CA ARG A 94 -10.11 -6.12 -11.93
C ARG A 94 -8.58 -6.24 -11.94
N PRO A 95 -7.95 -6.19 -10.75
CA PRO A 95 -6.49 -6.17 -10.60
C PRO A 95 -5.84 -7.52 -10.92
N GLU A 96 -6.61 -8.60 -11.01
CA GLU A 96 -6.13 -9.97 -11.17
C GLU A 96 -5.34 -10.14 -12.47
N PRO A 97 -4.03 -10.49 -12.40
CA PRO A 97 -3.28 -10.90 -13.58
C PRO A 97 -3.74 -12.30 -14.04
N THR A 98 -3.58 -12.59 -15.32
CA THR A 98 -3.79 -13.95 -15.85
C THR A 98 -2.64 -14.85 -15.44
N PRO A 99 -2.85 -16.15 -15.18
CA PRO A 99 -1.75 -17.09 -14.99
C PRO A 99 -0.83 -17.14 -16.21
N GLY A 100 0.47 -17.36 -15.98
CA GLY A 100 1.51 -17.46 -17.00
C GLY A 100 2.78 -16.67 -16.69
N SER A 101 3.68 -16.61 -17.66
CA SER A 101 4.98 -15.94 -17.54
C SER A 101 4.88 -14.43 -17.78
N TYR A 102 5.63 -13.66 -16.98
CA TYR A 102 5.70 -12.20 -17.05
C TYR A 102 7.15 -11.71 -17.09
N ASN A 103 7.38 -10.68 -17.91
CA ASN A 103 8.53 -9.81 -17.76
C ASN A 103 8.33 -8.97 -16.50
N CYS A 104 9.31 -9.04 -15.59
CA CYS A 104 9.34 -8.38 -14.30
C CYS A 104 10.50 -7.40 -14.21
N ARG A 105 10.21 -6.10 -14.35
CA ARG A 105 11.21 -5.03 -14.26
C ARG A 105 11.13 -4.33 -12.91
N LEU A 106 12.24 -4.32 -12.16
CA LEU A 106 12.32 -3.64 -10.87
C LEU A 106 12.77 -2.18 -11.05
N ILE A 107 12.10 -1.28 -10.33
CA ILE A 107 12.55 0.09 -10.07
C ILE A 107 12.59 0.29 -8.55
N LYS A 108 13.75 0.69 -8.04
CA LYS A 108 13.93 1.07 -6.64
C LYS A 108 13.86 2.59 -6.50
N LEU A 109 13.07 3.06 -5.54
CA LEU A 109 12.83 4.48 -5.28
C LEU A 109 13.10 4.83 -3.81
N GLY A 110 13.72 5.99 -3.60
CA GLY A 110 14.10 6.48 -2.29
C GLY A 110 15.28 5.73 -1.68
N LYS A 111 16.09 6.44 -0.91
CA LYS A 111 17.27 5.85 -0.29
C LYS A 111 16.87 5.11 0.99
N ALA A 112 17.33 3.88 1.14
CA ALA A 112 17.29 3.21 2.43
C ALA A 112 18.40 3.70 3.38
N THR A 113 19.57 4.03 2.84
CA THR A 113 20.70 4.61 3.58
C THR A 113 21.30 5.78 2.80
N PRO A 114 22.05 6.71 3.41
CA PRO A 114 22.66 7.83 2.71
C PRO A 114 23.49 7.46 1.47
N LYS A 115 24.07 6.24 1.46
CA LYS A 115 24.90 5.68 0.39
C LYS A 115 24.12 5.03 -0.75
N THR A 116 22.83 4.74 -0.56
CA THR A 116 21.99 4.07 -1.57
C THR A 116 21.61 5.05 -2.69
N ARG A 117 21.43 4.56 -3.92
CA ARG A 117 20.89 5.36 -5.02
C ARG A 117 19.41 5.68 -4.74
N ALA A 118 18.99 6.91 -4.98
CA ALA A 118 17.59 7.32 -4.76
C ALA A 118 16.65 6.81 -5.86
N TYR A 119 17.18 6.44 -7.02
CA TYR A 119 16.45 5.87 -8.14
C TYR A 119 17.40 4.90 -8.85
N GLU A 120 16.91 3.69 -9.07
CA GLU A 120 17.64 2.65 -9.79
C GLU A 120 16.64 1.81 -10.58
N THR A 121 16.91 1.61 -11.87
CA THR A 121 16.10 0.75 -12.73
C THR A 121 16.92 -0.45 -13.16
N PHE A 122 16.29 -1.61 -13.15
CA PHE A 122 16.92 -2.88 -13.51
C PHE A 122 16.38 -3.36 -14.85
N ARG A 123 17.14 -4.23 -15.50
CA ARG A 123 16.66 -4.98 -16.68
C ARG A 123 15.52 -5.93 -16.27
N PRO A 124 14.55 -6.21 -17.15
CA PRO A 124 13.52 -7.20 -16.88
C PRO A 124 14.12 -8.58 -16.59
N PHE A 125 13.52 -9.27 -15.62
CA PHE A 125 13.68 -10.69 -15.33
C PHE A 125 12.36 -11.41 -15.59
N PHE A 126 12.27 -12.70 -15.28
CA PHE A 126 11.03 -13.45 -15.38
C PHE A 126 10.36 -13.64 -14.02
N CYS A 127 9.05 -13.40 -13.97
CA CYS A 127 8.19 -13.93 -12.93
C CYS A 127 7.18 -14.90 -13.54
N TYR A 128 6.63 -15.73 -12.68
CA TYR A 128 5.51 -16.60 -13.00
C TYR A 128 4.33 -16.25 -12.11
N VAL A 129 3.14 -16.22 -12.71
CA VAL A 129 1.86 -16.13 -12.01
C VAL A 129 1.16 -17.46 -12.17
N GLU A 130 0.76 -18.07 -11.06
CA GLU A 130 0.00 -19.33 -11.05
C GLU A 130 -1.19 -19.22 -10.11
N ILE A 131 -2.05 -20.23 -10.17
CA ILE A 131 -3.13 -20.42 -9.21
C ILE A 131 -2.70 -21.57 -8.31
N GLU A 132 -2.58 -21.29 -7.02
CA GLU A 132 -2.37 -22.29 -5.98
C GLU A 132 -3.58 -22.24 -5.05
N ASP A 133 -4.28 -23.36 -4.94
CA ASP A 133 -5.60 -23.45 -4.32
C ASP A 133 -6.58 -22.47 -5.00
N ASP A 134 -7.02 -21.44 -4.27
CA ASP A 134 -7.92 -20.38 -4.75
C ASP A 134 -7.23 -19.01 -4.85
N LEU A 135 -5.91 -18.96 -4.68
CA LEU A 135 -5.14 -17.72 -4.70
C LEU A 135 -4.18 -17.67 -5.89
N LEU A 136 -3.99 -16.47 -6.43
CA LEU A 136 -2.90 -16.23 -7.35
C LEU A 136 -1.59 -16.14 -6.57
N THR A 137 -0.53 -16.74 -7.08
CA THR A 137 0.82 -16.54 -6.54
C THR A 137 1.69 -15.81 -7.56
N ILE A 138 2.68 -15.07 -7.09
CA ILE A 138 3.72 -14.47 -7.93
C ILE A 138 5.06 -14.96 -7.41
N VAL A 139 5.88 -15.52 -8.31
CA VAL A 139 7.25 -15.93 -8.01
C VAL A 139 8.21 -15.31 -9.03
N LYS A 140 9.20 -14.55 -8.57
CA LYS A 140 10.30 -14.13 -9.43
C LYS A 140 11.29 -15.28 -9.59
N GLN A 141 11.51 -15.73 -10.83
CA GLN A 141 12.25 -16.97 -11.12
C GLN A 141 13.77 -16.79 -11.07
N THR A 142 14.29 -15.62 -11.40
CA THR A 142 15.73 -15.38 -11.60
C THR A 142 16.22 -14.14 -10.86
N GLY A 143 17.53 -14.01 -10.65
CA GLY A 143 18.17 -12.88 -9.97
C GLY A 143 18.44 -13.10 -8.48
N SER A 144 19.18 -12.18 -7.84
CA SER A 144 19.67 -12.32 -6.46
C SER A 144 18.60 -12.14 -5.38
N GLN A 145 17.55 -11.39 -5.70
CA GLN A 145 16.40 -11.15 -4.87
C GLN A 145 15.17 -11.64 -5.64
N ARG A 146 14.52 -12.66 -5.09
CA ARG A 146 13.38 -13.34 -5.71
C ARG A 146 12.18 -13.35 -4.76
N PRO A 147 11.38 -12.25 -4.75
CA PRO A 147 10.12 -12.23 -4.03
C PRO A 147 9.20 -13.35 -4.53
N ALA A 148 8.58 -14.04 -3.59
CA ALA A 148 7.59 -15.09 -3.85
C ALA A 148 6.47 -14.97 -2.83
N GLY A 149 5.21 -14.98 -3.27
CA GLY A 149 4.09 -14.78 -2.36
C GLY A 149 2.72 -14.94 -3.00
N ARG A 150 1.69 -14.92 -2.16
CA ARG A 150 0.28 -15.04 -2.55
C ARG A 150 -0.36 -13.66 -2.67
N LEU A 151 -1.34 -13.56 -3.56
CA LEU A 151 -2.15 -12.38 -3.80
C LEU A 151 -3.54 -12.58 -3.21
N TRP A 152 -3.91 -11.68 -2.31
CA TRP A 152 -5.15 -11.72 -1.56
C TRP A 152 -6.08 -10.60 -2.01
N ASN A 153 -7.38 -10.88 -1.96
CA ASN A 153 -8.40 -9.87 -2.21
C ASN A 153 -8.43 -8.81 -1.11
N ASP A 154 -8.65 -7.56 -1.49
CA ASP A 154 -8.88 -6.45 -0.56
C ASP A 154 -10.28 -5.85 -0.77
N ASP A 155 -10.72 -5.02 0.17
CA ASP A 155 -11.99 -4.28 0.01
C ASP A 155 -11.89 -3.20 -1.10
N ASP A 156 -10.68 -2.68 -1.38
CA ASP A 156 -10.45 -1.87 -2.58
C ASP A 156 -10.31 -2.78 -3.81
N ASN A 157 -11.34 -2.80 -4.65
CA ASN A 157 -11.44 -3.63 -5.85
C ASN A 157 -10.47 -3.27 -7.00
N ARG A 158 -9.53 -2.34 -6.78
CA ARG A 158 -8.49 -1.95 -7.73
C ARG A 158 -7.12 -2.53 -7.39
N ARG A 159 -7.03 -3.33 -6.32
CA ARG A 159 -5.78 -3.89 -5.84
C ARG A 159 -5.92 -5.29 -5.26
N LEU A 160 -4.80 -6.01 -5.25
CA LEU A 160 -4.60 -7.22 -4.45
C LEU A 160 -3.47 -6.97 -3.44
N ILE A 161 -3.52 -7.62 -2.29
CA ILE A 161 -2.46 -7.58 -1.29
C ILE A 161 -1.49 -8.73 -1.56
N PHE A 162 -0.22 -8.40 -1.73
CA PHE A 162 0.85 -9.39 -1.82
C PHE A 162 1.39 -9.64 -0.41
N LEU A 163 1.36 -10.90 0.02
CA LEU A 163 2.08 -11.37 1.21
C LEU A 163 3.04 -12.48 0.78
N GLY A 164 4.32 -12.31 1.06
CA GLY A 164 5.35 -13.20 0.55
C GLY A 164 6.66 -13.11 1.29
N SER A 165 7.60 -13.94 0.88
CA SER A 165 8.95 -14.01 1.44
C SER A 165 9.98 -13.72 0.35
N LEU A 166 11.12 -13.21 0.76
CA LEU A 166 12.26 -12.98 -0.12
C LEU A 166 13.19 -14.20 -0.13
N ALA A 167 13.29 -14.88 -1.28
CA ALA A 167 14.40 -15.81 -1.53
C ALA A 167 15.67 -15.02 -1.88
N LEU A 168 16.81 -15.48 -1.35
CA LEU A 168 18.11 -14.86 -1.53
C LEU A 168 19.04 -15.78 -2.32
N ALA A 169 19.81 -15.18 -3.24
CA ALA A 169 20.91 -15.83 -3.96
C ALA A 169 20.53 -17.21 -4.53
N ASP A 170 21.28 -18.25 -4.13
CA ASP A 170 21.26 -19.63 -4.61
C ASP A 170 20.22 -20.53 -3.93
N GLU A 171 19.39 -19.99 -3.03
CA GLU A 171 18.32 -20.76 -2.39
C GLU A 171 17.39 -21.40 -3.42
N THR A 172 17.20 -22.72 -3.38
CA THR A 172 16.37 -23.42 -4.37
C THR A 172 14.90 -23.06 -4.27
N ALA A 173 14.41 -22.73 -3.08
CA ALA A 173 13.04 -22.30 -2.82
C ALA A 173 12.98 -21.13 -1.83
N PRO A 174 11.99 -20.22 -1.95
CA PRO A 174 11.70 -19.24 -0.91
C PRO A 174 11.29 -19.94 0.39
N LEU A 175 11.65 -19.35 1.54
CA LEU A 175 11.06 -19.74 2.83
C LEU A 175 9.55 -19.47 2.81
N ALA A 176 8.78 -20.22 3.61
CA ALA A 176 7.38 -19.89 3.77
C ALA A 176 7.25 -18.50 4.41
N TYR A 177 6.20 -17.78 4.05
CA TYR A 177 5.89 -16.49 4.68
C TYR A 177 5.67 -16.71 6.17
N GLY A 178 6.32 -15.89 7.01
CA GLY A 178 6.28 -16.02 8.48
C GLY A 178 7.43 -16.80 9.10
N ASP A 179 8.13 -17.67 8.35
CA ASP A 179 9.24 -18.48 8.90
C ASP A 179 10.44 -17.63 9.35
N ASP A 180 10.79 -16.61 8.57
CA ASP A 180 11.76 -15.58 8.96
C ASP A 180 11.12 -14.20 8.77
N PRO A 181 10.71 -13.52 9.86
CA PRO A 181 10.10 -12.18 9.78
C PRO A 181 10.97 -11.14 9.06
N ARG A 182 12.30 -11.34 9.03
CA ARG A 182 13.24 -10.47 8.29
C ARG A 182 13.25 -10.76 6.79
N ARG A 183 12.38 -11.65 6.30
CA ARG A 183 12.20 -11.91 4.87
C ARG A 183 10.77 -11.62 4.41
N ASN A 184 9.86 -11.38 5.35
CA ASN A 184 8.49 -11.01 5.04
C ASN A 184 8.46 -9.76 4.15
N MET A 185 7.59 -9.83 3.15
CA MET A 185 7.32 -8.77 2.20
C MET A 185 5.80 -8.61 2.14
N ALA A 186 5.33 -7.39 2.31
CA ALA A 186 3.96 -7.00 2.01
C ALA A 186 3.95 -5.91 0.95
N GLY A 187 3.04 -6.03 0.00
CA GLY A 187 2.89 -5.06 -1.06
C GLY A 187 1.49 -5.03 -1.64
N VAL A 188 1.32 -4.20 -2.65
CA VAL A 188 0.05 -4.03 -3.36
C VAL A 188 0.27 -4.26 -4.84
N LEU A 189 -0.46 -5.21 -5.42
CA LEU A 189 -0.52 -5.41 -6.85
C LEU A 189 -1.68 -4.59 -7.43
N GLU A 190 -1.39 -3.81 -8.47
CA GLU A 190 -2.38 -2.99 -9.17
C GLU A 190 -2.30 -3.25 -10.68
N ARG A 191 -3.45 -3.35 -11.34
CA ARG A 191 -3.53 -3.21 -12.80
C ARG A 191 -3.45 -1.73 -13.15
N ILE A 192 -2.50 -1.34 -14.00
CA ILE A 192 -2.25 0.08 -14.36
C ILE A 192 -2.47 0.37 -15.85
N GLY A 193 -2.76 -0.66 -16.64
CA GLY A 193 -3.12 -0.55 -18.06
C GLY A 193 -3.57 -1.88 -18.64
N PRO A 194 -3.87 -1.92 -19.95
CA PRO A 194 -4.07 -3.17 -20.67
C PRO A 194 -2.80 -4.01 -20.58
N PHE A 195 -2.91 -5.24 -20.07
CA PHE A 195 -1.79 -6.18 -19.94
C PHE A 195 -0.55 -5.59 -19.22
N ARG A 196 -0.77 -4.69 -18.26
CA ARG A 196 0.29 -4.02 -17.51
C ARG A 196 -0.10 -3.87 -16.05
N TRP A 197 0.70 -4.46 -15.18
CA TRP A 197 0.52 -4.42 -13.73
C TRP A 197 1.76 -3.85 -13.06
N ARG A 198 1.61 -3.46 -11.80
CA ARG A 198 2.73 -3.20 -10.91
C ARG A 198 2.50 -3.83 -9.55
N LEU A 199 3.54 -4.43 -9.00
CA LEU A 199 3.63 -4.81 -7.59
C LEU A 199 4.45 -3.75 -6.87
N VAL A 200 3.85 -3.10 -5.86
CA VAL A 200 4.45 -2.02 -5.10
C VAL A 200 4.72 -2.49 -3.69
N ILE A 201 5.99 -2.49 -3.28
CA ILE A 201 6.43 -3.01 -1.98
C ILE A 201 7.07 -1.87 -1.19
N PRO A 202 6.42 -1.35 -0.13
CA PRO A 202 6.96 -0.28 0.70
C PRO A 202 8.00 -0.81 1.70
N TRP A 203 9.10 -0.07 1.85
CA TRP A 203 10.26 -0.37 2.71
C TRP A 203 10.72 -1.84 2.67
N PRO A 204 11.03 -2.39 1.48
CA PRO A 204 11.41 -3.79 1.33
C PRO A 204 12.81 -4.03 1.91
N GLN A 205 12.84 -4.68 3.08
CA GLN A 205 14.06 -5.14 3.74
C GLN A 205 15.17 -4.09 3.82
N SER A 206 14.78 -2.82 4.01
CA SER A 206 15.70 -1.67 4.09
C SER A 206 16.68 -1.55 2.92
N THR A 207 16.26 -1.94 1.70
CA THR A 207 17.08 -1.76 0.47
C THR A 207 16.68 -0.54 -0.34
N SER A 208 15.44 -0.10 -0.21
CA SER A 208 14.86 1.13 -0.77
C SER A 208 13.72 1.61 0.13
N LYS A 209 13.12 2.76 -0.17
CA LYS A 209 11.83 3.15 0.45
C LYS A 209 10.64 2.51 -0.26
N LEU A 210 10.78 2.25 -1.55
CA LEU A 210 9.72 1.67 -2.38
C LEU A 210 10.35 0.88 -3.53
N ASP A 211 9.99 -0.40 -3.61
CA ASP A 211 10.24 -1.20 -4.82
C ASP A 211 8.95 -1.21 -5.65
N VAL A 212 9.10 -0.94 -6.95
CA VAL A 212 8.03 -1.06 -7.94
C VAL A 212 8.46 -2.08 -8.97
N ILE A 213 7.79 -3.22 -9.00
CA ILE A 213 8.01 -4.28 -9.98
C ILE A 213 6.91 -4.16 -11.04
N GLU A 214 7.29 -3.81 -12.27
CA GLU A 214 6.40 -3.83 -13.42
C GLU A 214 6.23 -5.26 -13.93
N LEU A 215 4.99 -5.68 -14.18
CA LEU A 215 4.67 -6.96 -14.81
C LEU A 215 3.99 -6.72 -16.15
N THR A 216 4.55 -7.33 -17.19
CA THR A 216 3.96 -7.40 -18.54
C THR A 216 4.03 -8.85 -19.03
N PRO A 217 2.99 -9.41 -19.67
CA PRO A 217 3.01 -10.78 -20.15
C PRO A 217 4.22 -11.02 -21.06
N VAL A 218 4.85 -12.18 -20.93
CA VAL A 218 5.87 -12.63 -21.89
C VAL A 218 5.14 -13.12 -23.13
N ASP A 219 5.66 -12.75 -24.29
CA ASP A 219 5.23 -13.34 -25.55
C ASP A 219 5.39 -14.87 -25.47
N PHE A 220 4.40 -15.65 -25.91
CA PHE A 220 4.46 -17.11 -25.87
C PHE A 220 5.69 -17.69 -26.59
N THR A 221 6.26 -16.97 -27.56
CA THR A 221 7.51 -17.33 -28.26
C THR A 221 8.78 -17.09 -27.45
N GLN A 222 8.70 -16.32 -26.37
CA GLN A 222 9.82 -15.90 -25.53
C GLN A 222 9.74 -16.46 -24.10
N GLN A 223 8.80 -17.37 -23.85
CA GLN A 223 8.64 -17.98 -22.53
C GLN A 223 9.90 -18.80 -22.17
N PRO A 224 10.40 -18.68 -20.92
CA PRO A 224 11.44 -19.57 -20.44
C PRO A 224 10.96 -21.02 -20.54
N GLN A 225 11.77 -21.89 -21.15
CA GLN A 225 11.54 -23.34 -21.14
C GLN A 225 11.90 -23.95 -19.79
#